data_AF-A0A496WMW5-F1
#
_entry.id   AF-A0A496WMW5-F1
#
_cell.length_a   1.000
_cell.length_b   1.000
_cell.length_c   1.000
_cell.angle_alpha   90.00
_cell.angle_beta   90.00
_cell.angle_gamma   90.00
#
_symmetry.space_group_name_H-M   'P 1'
#
loop_
_entity.id
_entity.type
_entity.pdbx_description
1 polymer ?
#
loop_
_entity_poly.entity_id
_entity_poly.type
_entity_poly.pdbx_seq_one_letter_code
_entity_poly.pdbx_strand_id
1 'polypeptide(L)'
;MVNILLISYFKYLGFFTDIVNALLGYDIHLSAVVLPLAISFFTFQQIAWLVDSYSGIVHEQPDFFEYALFVMFFPQLIAGPIVHYGEIIPQFRATSSRRFQIENFTAGLSIFIIGLFKKVVVADNIAPVANLIFVGTAWGQSYNML
;
A
#
# COMPACT_ATOMS: atom_id res chain seq x y z
N MET A 1 -2.78 18.87 1.77
CA MET A 1 -1.76 19.19 2.81
C MET A 1 -1.92 18.34 4.08
N VAL A 2 -3.13 18.17 4.62
CA VAL A 2 -3.38 17.34 5.82
C VAL A 2 -2.92 15.88 5.67
N ASN A 3 -3.11 15.27 4.50
CA ASN A 3 -2.70 13.88 4.23
C ASN A 3 -1.18 13.66 4.40
N ILE A 4 -0.38 14.65 3.98
CA ILE A 4 1.09 14.60 4.10
C ILE A 4 1.50 14.71 5.59
N LEU A 5 0.84 15.59 6.35
CA LEU A 5 1.08 15.70 7.79
C LEU A 5 0.80 14.39 8.52
N LEU A 6 -0.28 13.70 8.17
CA LEU A 6 -0.67 12.43 8.78
C LEU A 6 0.39 11.34 8.54
N ILE A 7 0.81 11.13 7.29
CA ILE A 7 1.83 10.12 6.98
C ILE A 7 3.19 10.49 7.59
N SER A 8 3.55 11.77 7.62
CA SER A 8 4.76 12.25 8.28
C SER A 8 4.76 11.95 9.77
N TYR A 9 3.64 12.21 10.46
CA TYR A 9 3.49 11.90 11.88
C TYR A 9 3.67 10.40 12.15
N PHE A 10 2.89 9.54 11.49
CA PHE A 10 2.91 8.11 11.79
C PHE A 10 4.21 7.41 11.39
N LYS A 11 4.82 7.79 10.27
CA LYS A 11 5.98 7.09 9.70
C LYS A 11 7.33 7.62 10.15
N TYR A 12 7.42 8.92 10.47
CA TYR A 12 8.71 9.58 10.72
C TYR A 12 8.88 10.11 12.14
N LEU A 13 7.86 10.00 13.02
CA LEU A 13 7.99 10.45 14.42
C LEU A 13 9.17 9.81 15.15
N GLY A 14 9.29 8.47 15.08
CA GLY A 14 10.36 7.73 15.74
C GLY A 14 11.75 8.18 15.28
N PHE A 15 11.95 8.24 13.97
CA PHE A 15 13.18 8.75 13.36
C PHE A 15 13.51 10.20 13.79
N PHE A 16 12.51 11.07 13.87
CA PHE A 16 12.73 12.46 14.26
C PHE A 16 13.12 12.58 15.74
N THR A 17 12.52 11.76 16.60
CA THR A 17 12.90 11.70 18.01
C THR A 17 14.25 11.06 18.25
N ASP A 18 14.65 10.08 17.43
CA ASP A 18 16.00 9.51 17.49
C ASP A 18 17.05 10.57 17.14
N ILE A 19 16.78 11.42 16.13
CA ILE A 19 17.65 12.55 15.79
C ILE A 19 17.74 13.57 16.93
N VAL A 20 16.61 13.93 17.53
CA VAL A 20 16.55 14.88 18.65
C VAL A 20 17.29 14.32 19.87
N ASN A 21 17.08 13.06 20.20
CA ASN A 21 17.78 12.39 21.30
C ASN A 21 19.30 12.32 21.03
N ALA A 22 19.71 12.01 19.80
CA ALA A 22 21.11 11.93 19.41
C ALA A 22 21.83 13.29 19.39
N LEU A 23 21.15 14.37 18.99
CA LEU A 23 21.76 15.70 18.87
C LEU A 23 21.68 16.53 20.15
N LEU A 24 20.59 16.38 20.91
CA LEU A 24 20.28 17.24 22.07
C LEU A 24 20.40 16.50 23.41
N GLY A 25 20.67 15.19 23.39
CA GLY A 25 20.87 14.38 24.60
C GLY A 25 19.61 14.18 25.44
N TYR A 26 18.42 14.39 24.86
CA TYR A 26 17.15 14.08 25.51
C TYR A 26 16.87 12.57 25.43
N ASP A 27 16.12 12.05 26.40
CA ASP A 27 15.70 10.64 26.46
C ASP A 27 14.17 10.55 26.24
N ILE A 28 13.73 11.03 25.07
CA ILE A 28 12.31 11.00 24.71
C ILE A 28 11.96 9.59 24.25
N HIS A 29 11.28 8.83 25.11
CA HIS A 29 10.72 7.53 24.74
C HIS A 29 9.31 7.69 24.18
N LEU A 30 9.18 7.59 22.86
CA LEU A 30 7.87 7.42 22.22
C LEU A 30 7.35 6.01 22.45
N SER A 31 6.15 5.90 23.01
CA SER A 31 5.40 4.64 22.97
C SER A 31 5.16 4.22 21.52
N ALA A 32 5.25 2.92 21.24
CA ALA A 32 5.09 2.37 19.91
C ALA A 32 3.81 2.90 19.25
N VAL A 33 3.99 3.78 18.25
CA VAL A 33 2.88 4.33 17.48
C VAL A 33 2.33 3.18 16.64
N VAL A 34 1.10 2.75 16.94
CA VAL A 34 0.41 1.73 16.16
C VAL A 34 0.14 2.31 14.77
N LEU A 35 0.94 1.89 13.80
CA LEU A 35 0.79 2.27 12.40
C LEU A 35 -0.41 1.54 11.80
N PRO A 36 -1.42 2.26 11.27
CA PRO A 36 -2.47 1.62 10.51
C PRO A 36 -1.88 0.93 9.29
N LEU A 37 -2.25 -0.34 9.10
CA LEU A 37 -1.93 -1.05 7.87
C LEU A 37 -2.48 -0.24 6.68
N ALA A 38 -1.69 -0.08 5.62
CA ALA A 38 -2.03 0.69 4.42
C ALA A 38 -2.08 2.24 4.55
N ILE A 39 -1.48 2.85 5.60
CA ILE A 39 -1.47 4.31 5.75
C ILE A 39 -0.89 5.09 4.57
N SER A 40 0.19 4.58 3.98
CA SER A 40 0.76 5.20 2.79
C SER A 40 -0.20 5.14 1.60
N PHE A 41 -0.94 4.04 1.48
CA PHE A 41 -1.78 3.79 0.32
C PHE A 41 -3.01 4.70 0.28
N PHE A 42 -3.77 4.76 1.38
CA PHE A 42 -4.93 5.65 1.44
C PHE A 42 -4.51 7.12 1.30
N THR A 43 -3.34 7.50 1.85
CA THR A 43 -2.82 8.86 1.75
C THR A 43 -2.55 9.21 0.28
N PHE A 44 -1.91 8.32 -0.48
CA PHE A 44 -1.65 8.54 -1.91
C PHE A 44 -2.93 8.54 -2.75
N GLN A 45 -3.90 7.66 -2.48
CA GLN A 45 -5.21 7.70 -3.14
C GLN A 45 -5.94 9.03 -2.90
N GLN A 46 -5.94 9.52 -1.66
CA GLN A 46 -6.57 10.80 -1.33
C GLN A 46 -5.87 11.97 -2.01
N ILE A 47 -4.53 11.93 -2.12
CA ILE A 47 -3.77 12.93 -2.86
C ILE A 47 -4.10 12.87 -4.36
N ALA A 48 -4.12 11.67 -4.96
CA ALA A 48 -4.47 11.48 -6.36
C ALA A 48 -5.88 12.01 -6.65
N TRP A 49 -6.86 11.69 -5.80
CA TRP A 49 -8.22 12.22 -5.92
C TRP A 49 -8.28 13.75 -5.84
N LEU A 50 -7.53 14.37 -4.91
CA LEU A 50 -7.46 15.83 -4.81
C LEU A 50 -6.86 16.46 -6.07
N VAL A 51 -5.83 15.84 -6.65
CA VAL A 51 -5.18 16.30 -7.89
C VAL A 51 -6.12 16.14 -9.09
N ASP A 52 -6.81 15.02 -9.21
CA ASP A 52 -7.77 14.77 -10.29
C ASP A 52 -8.96 15.72 -10.22
N SER A 53 -9.45 16.02 -9.00
CA SER A 53 -10.52 16.98 -8.77
C SER A 53 -10.08 18.40 -9.12
N TYR A 54 -8.85 18.79 -8.74
CA TYR A 54 -8.28 20.08 -9.10
C TYR A 54 -8.07 20.23 -10.62
N SER A 55 -7.65 19.14 -11.28
CA SER A 55 -7.40 19.11 -12.73
C SER A 55 -8.68 19.04 -13.57
N GLY A 56 -9.85 18.99 -12.93
CA GLY A 56 -11.15 18.88 -13.61
C GLY A 56 -11.39 17.51 -14.28
N ILE A 57 -10.57 16.50 -13.98
CA ILE A 57 -10.72 15.15 -14.53
C ILE A 57 -11.96 14.48 -13.92
N VAL A 58 -12.22 14.74 -12.64
CA VAL A 58 -13.44 14.32 -11.94
C VAL A 58 -14.57 15.28 -12.29
N HIS A 59 -15.31 14.96 -13.35
CA HIS A 59 -16.41 15.80 -13.85
C HIS A 59 -17.71 15.67 -13.04
N GLU A 60 -17.85 14.62 -12.24
CA GLU A 60 -19.06 14.32 -11.47
C GLU A 60 -18.75 14.40 -9.98
N GLN A 61 -19.63 15.05 -9.20
CA GLN A 61 -19.49 15.11 -7.75
C GLN A 61 -19.62 13.70 -7.17
N PRO A 62 -18.60 13.18 -6.47
CA PRO A 62 -18.70 11.91 -5.76
C PRO A 62 -19.79 11.97 -4.69
N ASP A 63 -20.62 10.93 -4.59
CA ASP A 63 -21.34 10.72 -3.34
C ASP A 63 -20.33 10.34 -2.24
N PHE A 64 -20.64 10.68 -0.99
CA PHE A 64 -19.79 10.34 0.15
C PHE A 64 -19.50 8.85 0.21
N PHE A 65 -20.50 8.00 -0.11
CA PHE A 65 -20.34 6.55 -0.16
C PHE A 65 -19.41 6.08 -1.26
N GLU A 66 -19.41 6.73 -2.41
CA GLU A 66 -18.55 6.39 -3.54
C GLU A 66 -17.09 6.73 -3.24
N TYR A 67 -16.86 7.89 -2.63
CA TYR A 67 -15.56 8.28 -2.11
C TYR A 67 -15.08 7.30 -1.02
N ALA A 68 -15.94 6.98 -0.05
CA ALA A 68 -15.65 6.04 1.01
C ALA A 68 -15.30 4.65 0.46
N LEU A 69 -16.05 4.16 -0.53
CA LEU A 69 -15.79 2.90 -1.22
C LEU A 69 -14.43 2.93 -1.93
N PHE A 70 -14.11 4.00 -2.66
CA PHE A 70 -12.83 4.16 -3.36
C PHE A 70 -11.63 4.11 -2.39
N VAL A 71 -11.69 4.87 -1.29
CA VAL A 71 -10.61 4.94 -0.31
C VAL A 71 -10.49 3.65 0.51
N MET A 72 -11.60 2.96 0.80
CA MET A 72 -11.59 1.74 1.62
C MET A 72 -11.58 0.43 0.81
N PHE A 73 -11.36 0.49 -0.51
CA PHE A 73 -11.40 -0.70 -1.35
C PHE A 73 -10.20 -1.64 -1.09
N PHE A 74 -10.43 -2.66 -0.27
CA PHE A 74 -9.41 -3.59 0.22
C PHE A 74 -8.53 -4.24 -0.84
N PRO A 75 -9.05 -4.72 -1.99
CA PRO A 75 -8.21 -5.37 -3.01
C PRO A 75 -7.05 -4.49 -3.49
N GLN A 76 -7.21 -3.17 -3.41
CA GLN A 76 -6.20 -2.20 -3.78
C GLN A 76 -5.30 -1.79 -2.60
N LEU A 77 -5.81 -1.78 -1.36
CA LEU A 77 -5.15 -1.17 -0.21
C LEU A 77 -3.81 -1.78 0.21
N ILE A 78 -3.58 -3.08 -0.03
CA ILE A 78 -2.37 -3.77 0.46
C ILE A 78 -1.24 -3.75 -0.58
N ALA A 79 -1.57 -3.87 -1.87
CA ALA A 79 -0.58 -4.02 -2.93
C ALA A 79 -1.10 -3.69 -4.35
N GLY A 80 -2.24 -2.97 -4.45
CA GLY A 80 -2.79 -2.60 -5.76
C GLY A 80 -2.01 -1.46 -6.41
N PRO A 81 -2.07 -1.29 -7.75
CA PRO A 81 -1.59 -0.09 -8.40
C PRO A 81 -2.35 1.15 -7.88
N ILE A 82 -1.69 2.32 -7.91
CA ILE A 82 -2.35 3.59 -7.60
C ILE A 82 -3.29 3.89 -8.78
N VAL A 83 -4.59 3.65 -8.58
CA VAL A 83 -5.64 3.90 -9.58
C VAL A 83 -6.37 5.19 -9.27
N HIS A 84 -6.87 5.83 -10.33
CA HIS A 84 -7.54 7.11 -10.24
C HIS A 84 -9.05 6.93 -10.04
N TYR A 85 -9.69 7.89 -9.38
CA TYR A 85 -11.12 7.83 -9.07
C TYR A 85 -11.98 7.69 -10.33
N GLY A 86 -11.62 8.42 -11.39
CA GLY A 86 -12.32 8.41 -12.68
C GLY A 86 -12.26 7.08 -13.42
N GLU A 87 -11.32 6.19 -13.08
CA GLU A 87 -11.19 4.86 -13.73
C GLU A 87 -12.03 3.79 -13.01
N ILE A 88 -12.15 3.90 -11.69
CA ILE A 88 -12.71 2.87 -10.82
C ILE A 88 -14.23 3.03 -10.63
N ILE A 89 -14.69 4.26 -10.41
CA ILE A 89 -16.08 4.52 -10.04
C ILE A 89 -17.07 4.23 -11.16
N PRO A 90 -16.78 4.51 -12.44
CA PRO A 90 -17.65 4.09 -13.54
C PRO A 90 -17.86 2.57 -13.57
N GLN A 91 -16.87 1.77 -13.18
CA GLN A 91 -17.00 0.31 -13.12
C GLN A 91 -17.95 -0.15 -12.01
N PHE A 92 -17.95 0.53 -10.87
CA PHE A 92 -18.90 0.27 -9.78
C PHE A 92 -20.32 0.71 -10.11
N ARG A 93 -20.48 1.78 -10.90
CA ARG A 93 -21.80 2.26 -11.35
C ARG A 93 -22.39 1.42 -12.48
N ALA A 94 -21.56 0.83 -13.33
CA ALA A 94 -22.01 0.03 -14.47
C ALA A 94 -22.87 -1.16 -14.02
N THR A 95 -24.11 -1.26 -14.49
CA THR A 95 -25.02 -2.36 -14.11
C THR A 95 -24.51 -3.75 -14.52
N SER A 96 -23.62 -3.81 -15.53
CA SER A 96 -22.94 -5.04 -15.97
C SER A 96 -22.05 -5.66 -14.88
N SER A 97 -21.48 -4.84 -13.98
CA SER A 97 -20.66 -5.34 -12.85
C SER A 97 -21.50 -6.01 -11.76
N ARG A 98 -22.82 -5.81 -11.76
CA ARG A 98 -23.75 -6.49 -10.84
C ARG A 98 -24.18 -7.88 -11.29
N ARG A 99 -23.88 -8.27 -12.54
CA ARG A 99 -24.19 -9.61 -13.05
C ARG A 99 -22.94 -10.48 -12.95
N PHE A 100 -23.10 -11.68 -12.38
CA PHE A 100 -22.03 -12.65 -12.31
C PHE A 100 -21.64 -13.08 -13.74
N GLN A 101 -20.40 -12.78 -14.13
CA GLN A 101 -19.82 -13.15 -15.42
C GLN A 101 -18.83 -14.29 -15.21
N ILE A 102 -19.09 -15.44 -15.83
CA ILE A 102 -18.28 -16.64 -15.65
C ILE A 102 -16.87 -16.45 -16.23
N GLU A 103 -16.74 -15.59 -17.24
CA GLU A 103 -15.49 -15.23 -17.89
C GLU A 103 -14.56 -14.51 -16.89
N ASN A 104 -15.09 -13.53 -16.15
CA ASN A 104 -14.32 -12.81 -15.14
C ASN A 104 -13.96 -13.72 -13.95
N PHE A 105 -14.86 -14.63 -13.57
CA PHE A 105 -14.60 -15.58 -12.49
C PHE A 105 -13.48 -16.56 -12.86
N THR A 106 -13.53 -17.15 -14.06
CA THR A 106 -12.52 -18.09 -14.53
C THR A 106 -11.17 -17.41 -14.73
N ALA A 107 -11.13 -16.21 -15.33
CA ALA A 107 -9.91 -15.42 -15.45
C ALA A 107 -9.32 -15.06 -14.07
N GLY A 108 -10.15 -14.59 -13.13
CA GLY A 108 -9.73 -14.28 -11.77
C GLY A 108 -9.17 -15.50 -11.03
N LEU A 109 -9.83 -16.66 -11.18
CA LEU A 109 -9.37 -17.92 -10.59
C LEU A 109 -8.03 -18.36 -11.17
N SER A 110 -7.82 -18.25 -12.49
CA SER A 110 -6.53 -18.56 -13.11
C SER A 110 -5.40 -17.66 -12.59
N ILE A 111 -5.64 -16.34 -12.51
CA ILE A 111 -4.66 -15.40 -11.96
C ILE A 111 -4.35 -15.71 -10.49
N PHE A 112 -5.38 -16.03 -9.71
CA PHE A 112 -5.23 -16.41 -8.31
C PHE A 112 -4.38 -17.67 -8.14
N ILE A 113 -4.65 -18.73 -8.91
CA ILE A 113 -3.87 -19.98 -8.85
C ILE A 113 -2.40 -19.74 -9.23
N ILE A 114 -2.15 -18.97 -10.29
CA ILE A 114 -0.79 -18.62 -10.72
C ILE A 114 -0.07 -17.80 -9.63
N GLY A 115 -0.76 -16.83 -9.03
CA GLY A 115 -0.22 -16.01 -7.93
C GLY A 115 0.09 -16.85 -6.69
N LEU A 116 -0.80 -17.76 -6.33
CA LEU A 116 -0.61 -18.68 -5.19
C LEU A 116 0.58 -19.60 -5.42
N PHE A 117 0.72 -20.16 -6.63
CA PHE A 117 1.88 -20.99 -6.99
C PHE A 117 3.18 -20.18 -6.88
N LYS A 118 3.23 -18.97 -7.43
CA LYS A 118 4.41 -18.10 -7.32
C LYS A 118 4.76 -17.78 -5.87
N LYS A 119 3.77 -17.55 -5.01
CA LYS A 119 4.00 -17.28 -3.59
C LYS A 119 4.55 -18.51 -2.86
N VAL A 120 3.80 -19.62 -2.89
CA VAL A 120 4.10 -20.80 -2.07
C VAL A 120 5.28 -21.60 -2.60
N VAL A 121 5.41 -21.74 -3.92
CA VAL A 121 6.44 -22.58 -4.53
C VAL A 121 7.72 -21.81 -4.79
N VAL A 122 7.65 -20.54 -5.22
CA VAL A 122 8.86 -19.78 -5.58
C VAL A 122 9.28 -18.87 -4.44
N ALA A 123 8.44 -17.93 -4.02
CA ALA A 123 8.84 -16.91 -3.05
C ALA A 123 9.18 -17.51 -1.69
N ASP A 124 8.33 -18.39 -1.16
CA ASP A 124 8.53 -18.97 0.18
C ASP A 124 9.75 -19.92 0.24
N ASN A 125 10.14 -20.56 -0.88
CA ASN A 125 11.34 -21.40 -0.94
C ASN A 125 12.63 -20.59 -1.13
N ILE A 126 12.57 -19.45 -1.83
CA ILE A 126 13.74 -18.59 -2.04
C ILE A 126 13.97 -17.67 -0.82
N ALA A 127 12.92 -17.30 -0.09
CA ALA A 127 12.99 -16.36 1.03
C ALA A 127 14.05 -16.72 2.09
N PRO A 128 14.22 -17.98 2.53
CA PRO A 128 15.26 -18.33 3.50
C PRO A 128 16.68 -18.07 2.98
N VAL A 129 16.96 -18.42 1.71
CA VAL A 129 18.27 -18.21 1.09
C VAL A 129 18.55 -16.72 0.90
N ALA A 130 17.56 -15.96 0.44
CA ALA A 130 17.67 -14.51 0.30
C ALA A 130 17.92 -13.85 1.66
N ASN A 131 17.18 -14.25 2.69
CA ASN A 131 17.34 -13.72 4.05
C ASN A 131 18.75 -13.98 4.60
N LEU A 132 19.34 -15.15 4.36
CA LEU A 132 20.71 -15.44 4.78
C LEU A 132 21.74 -14.49 4.13
N ILE A 133 21.56 -14.16 2.85
CA ILE A 133 22.45 -13.22 2.14
C ILE A 133 22.26 -11.78 2.67
N PHE A 134 21.02 -11.33 2.83
CA PHE A 134 20.74 -9.97 3.31
C PHE A 134 21.12 -9.76 4.78
N VAL A 135 20.96 -10.79 5.63
CA VAL A 135 21.44 -10.76 7.01
C VAL A 135 22.97 -10.86 7.04
N GLY A 136 23.59 -11.77 6.28
CA GLY A 136 25.05 -11.90 6.25
C GLY A 136 25.78 -10.64 5.81
N THR A 137 25.23 -9.92 4.82
CA THR A 137 25.77 -8.64 4.34
C THR A 137 25.57 -7.48 5.33
N ALA A 138 24.46 -7.46 6.08
CA ALA A 138 24.20 -6.44 7.10
C ALA A 138 25.15 -6.52 8.31
N TRP A 139 25.81 -7.67 8.53
CA TRP A 139 26.76 -7.90 9.63
C TRP A 139 28.24 -7.83 9.17
N GLY A 140 28.49 -7.43 7.92
CA GLY A 140 29.85 -7.24 7.39
C GLY A 140 30.65 -8.54 7.18
N GLN A 141 30.01 -9.71 7.19
CA GLN A 141 30.70 -10.96 6.88
C GLN A 141 30.68 -11.24 5.38
N SER A 142 31.83 -11.10 4.74
CA SER A 142 32.08 -11.58 3.37
C SER A 142 32.12 -13.11 3.39
N TYR A 143 31.02 -13.75 2.98
CA TYR A 143 31.03 -15.19 2.76
C TYR A 143 31.83 -15.52 1.49
N ASN A 144 33.01 -16.11 1.67
CA ASN A 144 33.71 -16.81 0.61
C ASN A 144 32.86 -18.01 0.22
N MET A 145 32.21 -17.95 -0.94
CA MET A 145 31.58 -19.12 -1.55
C MET A 145 32.64 -19.88 -2.36
N LEU A 146 33.46 -20.66 -1.65
CA LEU A 146 34.16 -21.86 -2.13
C LEU A 146 34.28 -22.85 -0.97
#